data_AF-A0A2A3ZKT4-F1
#
_entry.id   AF-A0A2A3ZKT4-F1
#
_cell.length_a   1.000
_cell.length_b   1.000
_cell.length_c   1.000
_cell.angle_alpha   90.00
_cell.angle_beta   90.00
_cell.angle_gamma   90.00
#
_symmetry.space_group_name_H-M   'P 1'
#
loop_
_entity.id
_entity.type
_entity.pdbx_description
1 polymer ?
#
loop_
_entity_poly.entity_id
_entity_poly.type
_entity_poly.pdbx_seq_one_letter_code
_entity_poly.pdbx_strand_id
1 'polypeptide(L)' 'MAGFTVFCASTLTKLHRGLQSRSIWAMIPEKKDQIVPRKKRGSDGGRPPTFQAGAYWNRNFVERSFANRKQWRRLATR' A
#
# COMPACT_ATOMS: atom_id res chain seq x y z
N MET A 1 14.37 19.35 22.88
CA MET A 1 13.25 18.58 23.44
C MET A 1 12.27 18.30 22.30
N ALA A 2 12.05 17.02 22.01
CA ALA A 2 11.70 16.49 20.70
C ALA A 2 10.31 16.89 20.17
N GLY A 3 10.29 17.69 19.10
CA GLY A 3 9.12 17.92 18.25
C GLY A 3 9.31 17.25 16.90
N PHE A 4 9.38 15.91 16.86
CA PHE A 4 9.33 15.15 15.60
C PHE A 4 7.86 14.92 15.26
N THR A 5 7.26 15.91 14.58
CA THR A 5 5.96 15.78 13.95
C THR A 5 5.99 14.59 13.00
N VAL A 6 5.20 13.56 13.32
CA VAL A 6 5.11 12.35 12.50
C VAL A 6 4.47 12.74 11.17
N PHE A 7 5.33 12.83 10.17
CA PHE A 7 5.01 12.97 8.76
C PHE A 7 3.88 12.02 8.36
N CYS A 8 2.89 12.57 7.63
CA CYS A 8 1.72 11.92 7.03
C CYS A 8 1.85 10.38 6.86
N ALA A 9 1.31 9.64 7.83
CA ALA A 9 1.37 8.18 7.90
C ALA A 9 -0.01 7.50 7.95
N SER A 10 -1.12 8.22 7.72
CA SER A 10 -2.47 7.72 8.01
C SER A 10 -3.28 7.23 6.79
N THR A 11 -2.83 7.50 5.55
CA THR A 11 -3.65 7.25 4.35
C THR A 11 -3.86 5.75 4.08
N LEU A 12 -2.82 4.93 4.22
CA LEU A 12 -2.89 3.51 3.89
C LEU A 12 -3.68 2.69 4.92
N THR A 13 -3.62 3.06 6.20
CA THR A 13 -4.46 2.47 7.25
C THR A 13 -5.92 2.91 7.12
N LYS A 14 -6.17 4.15 6.67
CA LYS A 14 -7.51 4.65 6.35
C LYS A 14 -8.11 3.92 5.13
N LEU A 15 -7.31 3.65 4.11
CA LEU A 15 -7.72 2.86 2.93
C LEU A 15 -8.09 1.43 3.31
N HIS A 16 -7.26 0.74 4.09
CA HIS A 16 -7.60 -0.61 4.56
C HIS A 16 -8.89 -0.65 5.39
N ARG A 17 -9.11 0.33 6.28
CA ARG A 17 -10.37 0.42 7.04
C ARG A 17 -11.58 0.64 6.12
N GLY A 18 -11.45 1.50 5.10
CA GLY A 18 -12.52 1.74 4.13
C GLY A 18 -12.80 0.53 3.22
N LEU A 19 -11.81 -0.34 2.99
CA LEU A 19 -11.98 -1.57 2.23
C LEU A 19 -12.57 -2.69 3.09
N GLN A 20 -12.17 -2.76 4.37
CA GLN A 20 -12.75 -3.68 5.35
C GLN A 20 -14.23 -3.39 5.62
N SER A 21 -14.61 -2.12 5.74
CA SER A 21 -16.03 -1.74 5.94
C SER A 21 -16.92 -2.05 4.73
N ARG A 22 -16.32 -2.23 3.55
CA ARG A 22 -17.01 -2.57 2.29
C ARG A 22 -16.89 -4.04 1.93
N SER A 23 -16.27 -4.86 2.77
CA SER A 23 -15.98 -6.28 2.51
C SER A 23 -15.20 -6.53 1.20
N ILE A 24 -14.37 -5.58 0.78
CA ILE A 24 -13.55 -5.71 -0.43
C ILE A 24 -12.21 -6.32 -0.06
N TRP A 25 -11.89 -7.47 -0.67
CA TRP A 25 -10.58 -8.08 -0.53
C TRP A 25 -9.55 -7.29 -1.35
N ALA A 26 -8.63 -6.62 -0.64
CA ALA A 26 -7.59 -5.83 -1.26
C ALA A 26 -6.25 -6.08 -0.58
N MET A 27 -5.23 -6.31 -1.39
CA MET A 27 -3.89 -6.58 -0.92
C MET A 27 -2.98 -5.39 -1.21
N ILE A 28 -2.94 -4.44 -0.26
CA ILE A 28 -2.13 -3.23 -0.36
C ILE A 28 -0.95 -3.37 0.61
N PRO A 29 0.31 -3.37 0.12
CA PRO A 29 1.47 -3.49 1.00
C PRO A 29 1.61 -2.26 1.91
N GLU A 30 1.90 -2.50 3.19
CA GLU A 30 2.31 -1.42 4.09
C GLU A 30 3.72 -0.91 3.73
N LYS A 31 3.91 0.41 3.84
CA LYS A 31 5.23 1.03 3.63
C LYS A 31 6.19 0.55 4.73
N LYS A 32 7.44 0.24 4.36
CA LYS A 32 8.45 -0.32 5.28
C LYS A 32 8.59 0.48 6.58
N ASP A 33 8.60 1.80 6.49
CA ASP A 33 8.76 2.71 7.63
C ASP A 33 7.59 2.63 8.63
N GLN A 34 6.43 2.13 8.22
CA GLN A 34 5.23 1.98 9.05
C GLN A 34 5.11 0.62 9.74
N ILE A 35 5.85 -0.37 9.24
CA ILE A 35 5.85 -1.72 9.83
C ILE A 35 6.41 -1.67 11.26
N VAL A 36 7.46 -0.87 11.49
CA VAL A 36 8.12 -0.78 12.79
C VAL A 36 7.24 -0.10 13.85
N PRO A 37 6.66 1.11 13.62
CA PRO A 37 5.69 1.72 14.53
C PRO A 37 4.46 0.86 14.76
N ARG A 38 3.98 0.13 13.74
CA ARG A 38 2.84 -0.77 13.87
C ARG A 38 3.15 -1.97 14.77
N LYS A 39 4.29 -2.64 14.56
CA LYS A 39 4.73 -3.75 15.41
C LYS A 39 4.84 -3.33 16.88
N LYS A 40 5.26 -2.08 17.14
CA LYS A 40 5.30 -1.51 18.50
C LYS A 40 3.92 -1.30 19.15
N ARG A 41 2.84 -1.13 18.37
CA ARG A 41 1.47 -0.95 18.89
C ARG A 41 0.80 -2.25 19.31
N GLY A 42 1.33 -3.42 18.92
CA GLY A 42 0.79 -4.71 19.35
C GLY A 42 -0.71 -4.89 19.02
N SER A 43 -1.45 -5.45 19.96
CA SER A 43 -2.90 -5.72 19.88
C SER A 43 -3.75 -4.46 19.66
N ASP A 44 -3.30 -3.30 20.16
CA ASP A 44 -4.00 -2.02 20.03
C ASP A 44 -3.94 -1.48 18.59
N GLY A 45 -3.07 -2.06 17.76
CA GLY A 45 -2.96 -1.75 16.33
C GLY A 45 -4.05 -2.34 15.45
N GLY A 46 -4.94 -3.18 16.00
CA GLY A 46 -6.02 -3.85 15.28
C GLY A 46 -5.55 -4.87 14.24
N ARG A 47 -6.50 -5.44 13.48
CA ARG A 47 -6.24 -6.53 12.53
C ARG A 47 -5.22 -6.12 11.46
N PRO A 48 -4.12 -6.88 11.28
CA PRO A 48 -3.12 -6.59 10.25
C PRO A 48 -3.67 -6.83 8.84
N PRO A 49 -3.31 -5.97 7.86
CA PRO A 49 -3.58 -6.26 6.47
C PRO A 49 -2.78 -7.50 6.04
N THR A 50 -3.44 -8.41 5.34
CA THR A 50 -2.84 -9.68 4.91
C THR A 50 -1.94 -9.41 3.71
N PHE A 51 -0.63 -9.38 3.93
CA PHE A 51 0.36 -9.34 2.85
C PHE A 51 0.72 -10.78 2.41
N GLN A 52 0.25 -11.20 1.23
CA GLN A 52 0.61 -12.47 0.59
C GLN A 52 1.72 -12.31 -0.44
N ALA A 53 2.98 -12.54 -0.03
CA ALA A 53 4.15 -12.34 -0.89
C ALA A 53 4.05 -13.04 -2.27
N GLY A 54 3.41 -14.21 -2.34
CA GLY A 54 3.22 -14.95 -3.61
C GLY A 54 2.35 -14.21 -4.63
N ALA A 55 1.25 -13.59 -4.21
CA ALA A 55 0.39 -12.81 -5.10
C ALA A 55 1.06 -11.50 -5.56
N TYR A 56 1.99 -10.99 -4.76
CA TYR A 56 2.68 -9.72 -5.01
C TYR A 56 3.98 -9.86 -5.82
N TRP A 57 4.51 -11.07 -5.97
CA TRP A 57 5.79 -11.34 -6.63
C TRP A 57 5.88 -10.74 -8.03
N ASN A 58 4.82 -10.87 -8.83
CA ASN A 58 4.83 -10.45 -10.23
C ASN A 58 4.47 -8.97 -10.46
N ARG A 59 4.48 -8.13 -9.41
CA ARG A 59 4.11 -6.72 -9.53
C ARG A 59 4.99 -5.97 -10.54
N ASN A 60 6.31 -6.20 -10.53
CA ASN A 60 7.23 -5.49 -11.42
C ASN A 60 6.92 -5.75 -12.90
N PHE A 61 6.56 -7.00 -13.25
CA PHE A 61 6.19 -7.35 -14.62
C PHE A 61 4.89 -6.67 -15.06
N VAL A 62 3.86 -6.72 -14.21
CA VAL A 62 2.56 -6.11 -14.48
C VAL A 62 2.71 -4.59 -14.64
N GLU A 63 3.37 -3.92 -13.69
CA GLU A 63 3.56 -2.47 -13.70
C GLU A 63 4.38 -2.01 -14.91
N ARG A 64 5.48 -2.70 -15.26
CA ARG A 64 6.28 -2.39 -16.46
C ARG A 64 5.47 -2.56 -17.75
N SER A 65 4.67 -3.63 -17.85
CA SER A 65 3.80 -3.87 -19.00
C SER A 65 2.74 -2.78 -19.18
N PHE A 66 2.09 -2.37 -18.08
CA PHE A 66 1.12 -1.27 -18.09
C PHE A 66 1.77 0.08 -18.39
N ALA A 67 2.96 0.37 -17.84
CA ALA A 67 3.70 1.60 -18.11
C ALA A 67 4.08 1.70 -19.58
N ASN A 68 4.60 0.62 -20.16
CA ASN A 68 4.91 0.55 -21.59
C ASN A 68 3.66 0.81 -22.44
N ARG A 69 2.54 0.14 -22.14
CA ARG A 69 1.27 0.36 -22.87
C ARG A 69 0.78 1.82 -22.77
N LYS A 70 0.93 2.46 -21.61
CA LYS A 70 0.58 3.88 -21.42
C LYS A 70 1.51 4.80 -22.22
N GLN A 71 2.79 4.47 -22.32
CA GLN A 71 3.75 5.22 -23.14
C GLN A 71 3.35 5.18 -24.62
N TRP A 72 3.01 4.01 -25.16
CA TRP A 72 2.55 3.88 -26.55
C TRP A 72 1.21 4.58 -26.80
N ARG A 73 0.29 4.60 -25.82
CA ARG A 73 -0.94 5.41 -25.90
C ARG A 73 -0.68 6.90 -26.05
N ARG A 74 0.33 7.44 -25.36
CA ARG A 74 0.73 8.85 -25.50
C ARG A 74 1.36 9.16 -26.86
N LEU A 75 1.99 8.17 -27.49
CA LEU A 75 2.56 8.30 -28.83
C LEU A 75 1.49 8.26 -29.93
N ALA A 76 0.40 7.51 -29.73
CA ALA A 76 -0.70 7.41 -30.70
C ALA A 76 -1.60 8.66 -30.79
N THR A 77 -1.49 9.58 -29.83
CA THR A 77 -2.27 10.84 -29.78
C THR A 77 -1.41 12.08 -30.06
N ARG A 78 -0.34 11.94 -30.85
CA ARG A 78 0.51 13.07 -31.26
C ARG A 78 0.25 13.46 -32.71
#